data_AF-A0A1S3LDL8-F1
#
_entry.id   AF-A0A1S3LDL8-F1
#
_cell.length_a   1.000
_cell.length_b   1.000
_cell.length_c   1.000
_cell.angle_alpha   90.00
_cell.angle_beta   90.00
_cell.angle_gamma   90.00
#
_symmetry.space_group_name_H-M   'P 1'
#
loop_
_entity.id
_entity.type
_entity.pdbx_description
1 polymer ?
#
loop_
_entity_poly.entity_id
_entity_poly.type
_entity_poly.pdbx_seq_one_letter_code
_entity_poly.pdbx_strand_id
1 'polypeptide(L)'
;MESRYEQQKSKRRQQVKLSQAAHERNAQLLQDLQKMENCLRTRKFPHPDILSLETRYWASVEEKIPEWERFLLGKGPHPSSDPSRTPKQRKQKTTPRDHVPTQDGALPPRPILKHVK
;
A
#
# COMPACT_ATOMS: atom_id res chain seq x y z
N MET A 1 13.40 54.35 32.01
CA MET A 1 14.02 53.00 32.15
C MET A 1 12.99 51.89 32.38
N GLU A 2 11.86 52.16 33.02
CA GLU A 2 10.84 51.15 33.40
C GLU A 2 10.14 50.43 32.23
N SER A 3 9.82 51.14 31.15
CA SER A 3 9.16 50.54 29.97
C SER A 3 9.98 49.39 29.34
N ARG A 4 11.31 49.54 29.27
CA ARG A 4 12.21 48.48 28.75
C ARG A 4 12.24 47.27 29.68
N TYR A 5 12.18 47.49 30.99
CA TYR A 5 12.15 46.42 31.98
C TYR A 5 10.87 45.59 31.88
N GLU A 6 9.70 46.23 31.79
CA GLU A 6 8.42 45.54 31.63
C GLU A 6 8.34 44.79 30.28
N GLN A 7 8.88 45.37 29.20
CA GLN A 7 8.98 44.69 27.91
C GLN A 7 9.90 43.45 27.97
N GLN A 8 11.01 43.51 28.70
CA GLN A 8 11.90 42.36 28.85
C GLN A 8 11.23 41.25 29.68
N LYS A 9 10.51 41.63 30.74
CA LYS A 9 9.75 40.73 31.60
C LYS A 9 8.62 40.02 30.84
N SER A 10 7.89 40.74 29.99
CA SER A 10 6.84 40.14 29.15
C SER A 10 7.41 39.18 28.11
N LYS A 11 8.53 39.53 27.46
CA LYS A 11 9.25 38.64 26.53
C LYS A 11 9.71 37.35 27.20
N ARG A 12 10.29 37.42 28.41
CA ARG A 12 10.69 36.23 29.18
C ARG A 12 9.48 35.35 29.51
N ARG A 13 8.38 35.93 29.96
CA ARG A 13 7.12 35.19 30.23
C ARG A 13 6.60 34.50 28.97
N GLN A 14 6.63 35.18 27.82
CA GLN A 14 6.22 34.60 26.55
C GLN A 14 7.14 33.44 26.13
N GLN A 15 8.45 33.61 26.28
CA GLN A 15 9.42 32.57 25.96
C GLN A 15 9.22 31.31 26.82
N VAL A 16 8.97 31.47 28.12
CA VAL A 16 8.67 30.34 29.01
C VAL A 16 7.42 29.61 28.56
N LYS A 17 6.33 30.33 28.23
CA LYS A 17 5.10 29.71 27.72
C LYS A 17 5.33 28.93 26.43
N LEU A 18 6.05 29.51 25.47
CA LEU A 18 6.37 28.85 24.21
C LEU A 18 7.26 27.62 24.43
N SER A 19 8.25 27.72 25.31
CA SER A 19 9.12 26.60 25.67
C SER A 19 8.33 25.47 26.32
N GLN A 20 7.39 25.79 27.21
CA GLN A 20 6.55 24.80 27.87
C GLN A 20 5.62 24.11 26.87
N ALA A 21 4.92 24.88 26.02
CA ALA A 21 4.07 24.31 24.98
C ALA A 21 4.86 23.43 23.99
N ALA A 22 6.07 23.85 23.62
CA ALA A 22 6.96 23.03 22.80
C ALA A 22 7.39 21.74 23.51
N HIS A 23 7.68 21.82 24.82
CA HIS A 23 8.04 20.66 25.63
C HIS A 23 6.89 19.66 25.72
N GLU A 24 5.67 20.11 25.99
CA GLU A 24 4.46 19.28 26.04
C GLU A 24 4.20 18.59 24.69
N ARG A 25 4.27 19.34 23.59
CA ARG A 25 4.13 18.77 22.24
C ARG A 25 5.21 17.72 21.95
N ASN A 26 6.47 18.02 22.29
CA ASN A 26 7.57 17.10 22.04
C ASN A 26 7.45 15.83 22.90
N ALA A 27 6.98 15.95 24.14
CA ALA A 27 6.72 14.80 25.00
C ALA A 27 5.65 13.87 24.41
N GLN A 28 4.56 14.45 23.88
CA GLN A 28 3.51 13.67 23.20
C GLN A 28 4.06 12.94 21.96
N LEU A 29 4.83 13.64 21.11
CA LEU A 29 5.43 13.06 19.92
C LEU A 29 6.38 11.90 20.28
N LEU A 30 7.18 12.06 21.33
CA LEU A 30 8.08 10.99 21.80
C LEU A 30 7.30 9.77 22.31
N GLN A 31 6.19 9.99 23.02
CA GLN A 31 5.31 8.91 23.46
C GLN A 31 4.70 8.16 22.27
N ASP A 32 4.23 8.88 21.26
CA ASP A 32 3.64 8.28 20.06
C ASP A 32 4.69 7.50 19.25
N LEU A 33 5.91 8.04 19.11
CA LEU A 33 7.03 7.35 18.48
C LEU A 33 7.38 6.06 19.23
N GLN A 34 7.47 6.12 20.56
CA GLN A 34 7.73 4.95 21.38
C GLN A 34 6.63 3.89 21.23
N LYS A 35 5.36 4.31 21.17
CA LYS A 35 4.24 3.39 20.93
C LYS A 35 4.36 2.72 19.57
N MET A 36 4.65 3.48 18.51
CA MET A 36 4.86 2.92 17.17
C MET A 36 6.05 1.96 17.14
N GLU A 37 7.16 2.31 17.77
CA GLU A 37 8.33 1.45 17.88
C GLU A 37 7.99 0.14 18.59
N ASN A 38 7.26 0.19 19.71
CA ASN A 38 6.83 -1.02 20.42
C ASN A 38 5.91 -1.88 19.56
N CYS A 39 4.99 -1.28 18.79
CA CYS A 39 4.16 -2.02 17.84
C CYS A 39 5.02 -2.69 16.76
N LEU A 40 6.05 -2.02 16.25
CA LEU A 40 6.96 -2.59 15.26
C LEU A 40 7.84 -3.70 15.83
N ARG A 41 8.35 -3.53 17.07
CA ARG A 41 9.17 -4.55 17.76
C ARG A 41 8.37 -5.79 18.12
N THR A 42 7.11 -5.63 18.52
CA THR A 42 6.21 -6.76 18.85
C THR A 42 5.68 -7.45 17.60
N ARG A 43 5.65 -6.76 16.46
CA ARG A 43 5.28 -7.35 15.18
C ARG A 43 6.33 -8.38 14.79
N LYS A 44 5.92 -9.65 14.71
CA LYS A 44 6.76 -10.70 14.12
C LYS A 44 6.90 -10.40 12.64
N PHE A 45 8.14 -10.15 12.20
CA PHE A 45 8.43 -10.02 10.78
C PHE A 45 8.13 -11.35 10.06
N PRO A 46 7.65 -11.31 8.81
CA PRO A 46 7.57 -12.49 7.98
C PRO A 46 8.96 -13.15 7.88
N HIS A 47 8.99 -14.47 7.63
CA HIS A 47 10.25 -15.17 7.38
C HIS A 47 11.04 -14.45 6.26
N PRO A 48 12.39 -14.29 6.37
CA PRO A 48 13.21 -13.63 5.36
C PRO A 48 12.90 -14.01 3.91
N ASP A 49 12.55 -15.27 3.65
CA ASP A 49 12.17 -15.72 2.31
C ASP A 49 10.92 -15.01 1.78
N ILE A 50 9.92 -14.79 2.64
CA ILE A 50 8.70 -14.07 2.30
C ILE A 50 9.02 -12.61 1.99
N LEU A 51 9.87 -11.96 2.81
CA LEU A 51 10.32 -10.58 2.56
C LEU A 51 11.09 -10.46 1.23
N SER A 52 11.95 -11.45 0.94
CA SER A 52 12.70 -11.49 -0.32
C SER A 52 11.78 -11.68 -1.53
N LEU A 53 10.70 -12.46 -1.37
CA LEU A 53 9.72 -12.69 -2.40
C LEU A 53 8.85 -11.45 -2.61
N GLU A 54 8.36 -10.82 -1.54
CA GLU A 54 7.59 -9.58 -1.59
C GLU A 54 8.40 -8.47 -2.26
N THR A 55 9.68 -8.31 -1.90
CA THR A 55 10.55 -7.29 -2.49
C THR A 55 10.73 -7.51 -3.99
N ARG A 56 11.02 -8.74 -4.41
CA ARG A 56 11.14 -9.09 -5.84
C ARG A 56 9.81 -8.96 -6.57
N TYR A 57 8.70 -9.31 -5.93
CA TYR A 57 7.36 -9.17 -6.48
C TYR A 57 7.04 -7.69 -6.74
N TRP A 58 7.24 -6.82 -5.76
CA TRP A 58 6.99 -5.39 -5.93
C TRP A 58 7.88 -4.76 -7.00
N ALA A 59 9.16 -5.13 -7.06
CA ALA A 59 10.05 -4.70 -8.13
C ALA A 59 9.55 -5.15 -9.53
N SER A 60 9.08 -6.39 -9.65
CA SER A 60 8.52 -6.90 -10.90
C SER A 60 7.19 -6.23 -11.26
N VAL A 61 6.35 -5.90 -10.28
CA VAL A 61 5.12 -5.14 -10.50
C VAL A 61 5.48 -3.75 -11.05
N GLU A 62 6.41 -3.04 -10.43
CA GLU A 62 6.85 -1.72 -10.87
C GLU A 62 7.41 -1.73 -12.29
N GLU A 63 8.22 -2.73 -12.64
CA GLU A 63 8.74 -2.94 -13.99
C GLU A 63 7.62 -3.14 -15.02
N LYS A 64 6.51 -3.78 -14.62
CA LYS A 64 5.36 -4.06 -15.49
C LYS A 64 4.35 -2.93 -15.57
N ILE A 65 4.34 -1.96 -14.65
CA ILE A 65 3.38 -0.84 -14.65
C ILE A 65 3.28 -0.15 -16.03
N PRO A 66 4.38 0.18 -16.74
CA PRO A 66 4.30 0.83 -18.05
C PRO A 66 3.56 0.01 -19.12
N GLU A 67 3.74 -1.32 -19.12
CA GLU A 67 3.02 -2.23 -20.04
C GLU A 67 1.51 -2.22 -19.76
N TRP A 68 1.13 -2.04 -18.50
CA TRP A 68 -0.26 -2.02 -18.05
C TRP A 68 -0.89 -0.62 -18.10
N GLU A 69 -0.11 0.45 -18.13
CA GLU A 69 -0.57 1.84 -18.01
C GLU A 69 -1.70 2.17 -19.01
N ARG A 70 -1.50 1.85 -20.29
CA ARG A 70 -2.50 2.14 -21.33
C ARG A 70 -3.79 1.37 -21.14
N PHE A 71 -3.70 0.12 -20.66
CA PHE A 71 -4.87 -0.71 -20.36
C PHE A 71 -5.60 -0.21 -19.11
N LEU A 72 -4.87 0.11 -18.04
CA LEU A 72 -5.44 0.65 -16.79
C LEU A 72 -6.12 2.01 -16.98
N LEU A 73 -5.63 2.80 -17.93
CA LEU A 73 -6.26 4.06 -18.35
C LEU A 73 -7.46 3.87 -19.31
N GLY A 74 -7.81 2.62 -19.68
CA GLY A 74 -8.89 2.31 -20.60
C GLY A 74 -8.60 2.65 -22.07
N LYS A 75 -7.32 2.89 -22.41
CA LYS A 75 -6.86 3.40 -23.72
C LYS A 75 -6.16 2.34 -24.58
N GLY A 76 -6.20 1.07 -24.18
CA GLY A 76 -5.50 -0.01 -24.88
C GLY A 76 -6.06 -1.39 -24.55
N PRO A 77 -5.73 -2.39 -25.38
CA PRO A 77 -6.06 -3.78 -25.10
C PRO A 77 -5.29 -4.29 -23.88
N HIS A 78 -5.77 -5.37 -23.27
CA HIS A 78 -5.09 -6.02 -22.16
C HIS A 78 -3.66 -6.45 -22.58
N PRO A 79 -2.61 -6.22 -21.78
CA PRO A 79 -1.23 -6.51 -22.17
C PRO A 79 -0.94 -8.00 -22.44
N SER A 80 -1.80 -8.92 -21.97
CA SER A 80 -1.76 -10.35 -22.32
C SER A 80 -2.61 -10.74 -23.54
N SER A 81 -3.21 -9.77 -24.23
CA SER A 81 -4.00 -10.01 -25.45
C SER A 81 -3.07 -10.18 -26.63
N ASP A 82 -2.63 -11.40 -26.84
CA ASP A 82 -1.84 -11.83 -28.00
C ASP A 82 -2.53 -11.43 -29.32
N PRO A 83 -1.93 -10.59 -30.19
CA PRO A 83 -2.54 -10.22 -31.48
C PRO A 83 -2.62 -11.40 -32.46
N SER A 84 -1.95 -12.51 -32.14
CA SER A 84 -2.01 -13.77 -32.89
C SER A 84 -3.38 -14.47 -32.76
N ARG A 85 -4.22 -14.10 -31.80
CA ARG A 85 -5.58 -14.66 -31.64
C ARG A 85 -6.64 -13.71 -32.20
N THR A 86 -6.71 -13.65 -33.53
CA THR A 86 -7.81 -12.98 -34.23
C THR A 86 -9.18 -13.50 -33.74
N PRO A 87 -10.20 -12.64 -33.54
CA PRO A 87 -11.55 -13.08 -33.21
C PRO A 87 -12.26 -13.55 -34.48
N LYS A 88 -11.87 -14.71 -35.01
CA LYS A 88 -12.65 -15.39 -36.06
C LYS A 88 -13.49 -16.50 -35.45
N GLN A 89 -14.79 -16.21 -35.42
CA GLN A 89 -15.92 -17.16 -35.46
C GLN A 89 -16.01 -18.17 -34.30
N ARG A 90 -16.76 -17.82 -33.25
CA ARG A 90 -17.48 -18.83 -32.46
C ARG A 90 -18.95 -18.86 -32.91
N LYS A 91 -19.23 -19.60 -33.99
CA LYS A 91 -20.55 -20.20 -34.22
C LYS A 91 -20.43 -21.73 -34.07
N GLN A 92 -20.95 -22.19 -32.94
CA GLN A 92 -21.63 -23.46 -32.66
C GLN A 92 -21.06 -24.78 -33.20
N LYS A 93 -20.73 -25.71 -32.30
CA LYS A 93 -21.36 -27.04 -32.29
C LYS A 93 -21.24 -27.69 -30.90
N THR A 94 -22.37 -28.20 -30.44
CA THR A 94 -22.60 -29.02 -29.26
C THR A 94 -21.90 -30.38 -29.36
N THR A 95 -21.26 -30.85 -28.29
CA THR A 95 -21.45 -32.19 -27.66
C THR A 95 -20.43 -32.41 -26.52
N PRO A 96 -20.77 -33.22 -25.50
CA PRO A 96 -20.05 -33.27 -24.23
C PRO A 96 -19.09 -34.46 -24.15
N ARG A 97 -17.86 -34.24 -23.65
CA ARG A 97 -17.11 -35.28 -22.90
C ARG A 97 -15.90 -34.68 -22.17
N ASP A 98 -15.87 -35.01 -20.87
CA ASP A 98 -14.71 -35.25 -20.01
C ASP A 98 -13.74 -34.07 -19.79
N HIS A 99 -14.09 -33.23 -18.81
CA HIS A 99 -13.21 -32.21 -18.25
C HIS A 99 -12.20 -32.82 -17.28
N VAL A 100 -10.94 -32.89 -17.70
CA VAL A 100 -9.79 -32.70 -16.82
C VAL A 100 -9.53 -31.19 -16.74
N PRO A 101 -9.48 -30.53 -15.57
CA PRO A 101 -9.13 -29.12 -15.51
C PRO A 101 -7.60 -28.98 -15.49
N THR A 102 -7.04 -28.69 -16.67
CA THR A 102 -5.73 -28.06 -16.80
C THR A 102 -5.78 -26.70 -16.09
N GLN A 103 -4.81 -26.45 -15.21
CA GLN A 103 -4.71 -25.29 -14.35
C GLN A 103 -4.62 -23.99 -15.17
N ASP A 104 -5.70 -23.19 -15.16
CA ASP A 104 -5.70 -21.79 -15.61
C ASP A 104 -4.99 -20.91 -14.58
N GLY A 105 -3.67 -20.73 -14.75
CA GLY A 105 -2.80 -19.92 -13.92
C GLY A 105 -2.88 -18.41 -14.18
N ALA A 106 -4.07 -17.82 -14.31
CA ALA A 106 -4.21 -16.41 -14.72
C ALA A 106 -5.20 -15.58 -13.90
N LEU A 107 -5.57 -16.00 -12.69
CA LEU A 107 -6.41 -15.19 -11.81
C LEU A 107 -5.83 -15.16 -10.38
N PRO A 108 -5.69 -13.97 -9.75
CA PRO A 108 -5.41 -13.92 -8.33
C PRO A 108 -6.58 -14.56 -7.55
N PRO A 109 -6.31 -15.31 -6.48
CA PRO A 109 -7.35 -16.01 -5.72
C PRO A 109 -8.29 -14.98 -5.12
N ARG A 110 -9.54 -14.95 -5.61
CA ARG A 110 -10.59 -14.12 -5.01
C ARG A 110 -11.11 -14.83 -3.74
N PRO A 111 -11.30 -14.12 -2.62
CA PRO A 111 -11.92 -14.71 -1.44
C PRO A 111 -13.38 -15.08 -1.75
N ILE A 112 -13.69 -16.36 -1.60
CA ILE A 112 -15.06 -16.88 -1.72
C ILE A 112 -15.80 -16.54 -0.43
N LEU A 113 -16.67 -15.52 -0.48
CA LEU A 113 -17.64 -15.25 0.58
C LEU A 113 -18.68 -16.37 0.58
N LYS A 114 -18.53 -17.33 1.49
CA LYS A 114 -19.56 -18.33 1.77
C LYS A 114 -20.69 -17.64 2.53
N HIS A 115 -21.81 -17.38 1.88
CA HIS A 115 -23.05 -17.04 2.58
C HIS A 115 -23.51 -18.28 3.36
N VAL A 116 -23.47 -18.18 4.69
CA VAL A 116 -24.09 -19.13 5.61
C VAL A 116 -25.59 -18.81 5.66
N LYS A 117 -26.43 -19.82 5.47
CA LYS A 117 -27.89 -19.76 5.67
C LYS A 117 -28.21 -19.80 7.15
#